data_AF-N1RJ71-F1
#
_entry.id   AF-N1RJ71-F1
#
_cell.length_a   1.000
_cell.length_b   1.000
_cell.length_c   1.000
_cell.angle_alpha   90.00
_cell.angle_beta   90.00
_cell.angle_gamma   90.00
#
_symmetry.space_group_name_H-M   'P 1'
#
loop_
_entity.id
_entity.type
_entity.pdbx_description
1 polymer ?
#
loop_
_entity_poly.entity_id
_entity_poly.type
_entity_poly.pdbx_seq_one_letter_code
_entity_poly.pdbx_strand_id
1 'polypeptide(L)'
;MEGRRSSTLPGGSRRGQTGGYLPIEDYGMIGNMHTCALVGIDGSIDYMCWPDFDSPSVFCRLLDKDKGGHFFISPPPYVNCTTKQQYLPSSCILQTRSIHEDGVVDVVDFFPRPQNITVTTKGVKLNAYREVTKVQDELKKWLVRRVECIRGSMNLDIELFPSFNYGRDEHETTLFQEQHFTTDNKSKVASFHSKDIQLQLDVAIEKGENETSCPLITFRKEKRPGINGEGLVACIRIEEGQTISFVLRNDIEHHVTENITIDVLDAQQHSTQSFWYNFIAQSKYKGRWREVVSRSLMILKMMTYEPTGAIIAAPTFSIPEAIGGVRNWDYRFSWIRDSSFTIYILLRLGFKAEADAYMEFIMERFVHSRGPDGGLPIMFTIRGYRGSSPVRIGNGAAFHQQFDIYGELMDAIYLYNKYGKPVPWDVWKAVREILDYVLTILDDPDMSIWEVRNNKQHFTYSQIMLWVAFDRGLRLADKRCFPCPNRAKWMEARDSIYERVMEQGYNEEMKCFVQSFESRTMLDSSILIAPLVFFISPCDPRFLNH
;
A
#
# COMPACT_ATOMS: atom_id res chain seq x y z
N MET A 1 -20.17 -2.44 -17.51
CA MET A 1 -21.54 -2.55 -16.99
C MET A 1 -21.82 -1.28 -16.21
N GLU A 2 -23.02 -0.74 -16.40
CA GLU A 2 -23.40 0.66 -16.25
C GLU A 2 -23.04 1.29 -14.90
N GLY A 3 -22.34 2.43 -14.96
CA GLY A 3 -22.04 3.25 -13.79
C GLY A 3 -23.33 3.82 -13.20
N ARG A 4 -23.63 3.43 -11.95
CA ARG A 4 -24.58 4.17 -11.12
C ARG A 4 -24.04 5.58 -10.93
N ARG A 5 -24.60 6.55 -11.66
CA ARG A 5 -24.49 7.96 -11.32
C ARG A 5 -25.14 8.13 -9.95
N SER A 6 -24.32 8.34 -8.92
CA SER A 6 -24.77 8.89 -7.64
C SER A 6 -25.41 10.25 -7.92
N SER A 7 -26.74 10.29 -7.92
CA SER A 7 -27.50 11.54 -7.91
C SER A 7 -27.43 12.12 -6.51
N THR A 8 -26.47 13.01 -6.28
CA THR A 8 -26.39 13.79 -5.05
C THR A 8 -27.66 14.64 -4.90
N LEU A 9 -28.43 14.42 -3.84
CA LEU A 9 -29.49 15.33 -3.42
C LEU A 9 -28.92 16.75 -3.22
N PRO A 10 -29.64 17.82 -3.58
CA PRO A 10 -29.13 19.18 -3.44
C PRO A 10 -29.10 19.55 -1.95
N GLY A 11 -27.91 19.90 -1.43
CA GLY A 11 -27.78 20.61 -0.15
C GLY A 11 -27.23 19.83 1.05
N GLY A 12 -26.86 18.56 0.92
CA GLY A 12 -26.16 17.81 1.97
C GLY A 12 -24.70 17.52 1.61
N SER A 13 -23.77 17.76 2.54
CA SER A 13 -22.38 17.27 2.40
C SER A 13 -22.39 15.75 2.13
N ARG A 14 -21.52 15.27 1.24
CA ARG A 14 -21.38 13.83 0.92
C ARG A 14 -21.26 12.97 2.17
N ARG A 15 -20.54 13.47 3.18
CA ARG A 15 -20.38 12.82 4.49
C ARG A 15 -21.66 12.81 5.32
N GLY A 16 -22.49 13.83 5.21
CA GLY A 16 -23.75 13.94 5.96
C GLY A 16 -24.74 12.83 5.62
N GLN A 17 -24.69 12.28 4.40
CA GLN A 17 -25.54 11.19 3.95
C GLN A 17 -25.11 9.82 4.49
N THR A 18 -23.88 9.72 4.99
CA THR A 18 -23.18 8.48 5.38
C THR A 18 -22.67 8.55 6.82
N GLY A 19 -23.40 9.28 7.68
CA GLY A 19 -23.10 9.33 9.12
C GLY A 19 -21.79 10.03 9.49
N GLY A 20 -21.19 10.80 8.57
CA GLY A 20 -19.94 11.54 8.74
C GLY A 20 -18.72 10.92 8.05
N TYR A 21 -18.85 9.75 7.44
CA TYR A 21 -17.78 9.05 6.70
C TYR A 21 -17.95 9.22 5.20
N LEU A 22 -16.90 9.10 4.39
CA LEU A 22 -17.08 8.92 2.93
C LEU A 22 -17.17 7.43 2.59
N PRO A 23 -17.91 7.05 1.54
CA PRO A 23 -17.79 5.72 0.94
C PRO A 23 -16.34 5.41 0.55
N ILE A 24 -15.92 4.15 0.64
CA ILE A 24 -14.52 3.78 0.39
C ILE A 24 -14.12 4.03 -1.08
N GLU A 25 -15.08 3.89 -1.99
CA GLU A 25 -14.93 4.15 -3.42
C GLU A 25 -14.72 5.63 -3.78
N ASP A 26 -15.01 6.55 -2.85
CA ASP A 26 -14.82 7.99 -3.00
C ASP A 26 -13.40 8.45 -2.59
N TYR A 27 -12.50 7.52 -2.30
CA TYR A 27 -11.09 7.79 -1.98
C TYR A 27 -10.13 7.42 -3.12
N GLY A 28 -9.21 8.33 -3.44
CA GLY A 28 -8.00 8.07 -4.20
C GLY A 28 -6.81 7.79 -3.28
N MET A 29 -5.88 6.94 -3.73
CA MET A 29 -4.65 6.64 -2.99
C MET A 29 -3.42 7.30 -3.63
N ILE A 30 -2.60 7.95 -2.82
CA ILE A 30 -1.28 8.49 -3.21
C ILE A 30 -0.20 7.90 -2.29
N GLY A 31 1.03 7.76 -2.78
CA GLY A 31 2.10 7.16 -1.98
C GLY A 31 3.43 7.13 -2.70
N ASN A 32 4.49 6.83 -1.96
CA ASN A 32 5.86 6.88 -2.46
C ASN A 32 6.69 5.65 -2.12
N MET A 33 6.07 4.50 -1.86
CA MET A 33 6.75 3.25 -1.48
C MET A 33 7.40 3.28 -0.10
N HIS A 34 7.21 4.33 0.70
CA HIS A 34 7.50 4.34 2.14
C HIS A 34 6.18 4.38 2.91
N THR A 35 5.29 5.29 2.50
CA THR A 35 3.93 5.41 3.01
C THR A 35 2.92 5.73 1.91
N CYS A 36 1.65 5.82 2.29
CA CYS A 36 0.57 6.32 1.46
C CYS A 36 -0.43 7.15 2.29
N ALA A 37 -1.30 7.85 1.56
CA ALA A 37 -2.46 8.51 2.12
C ALA A 37 -3.71 8.25 1.27
N LEU A 38 -4.88 8.29 1.92
CA LEU A 38 -6.19 8.21 1.26
C LEU A 38 -6.84 9.60 1.22
N VAL A 39 -7.15 10.04 0.00
CA VAL A 39 -7.65 11.37 -0.33
C VAL A 39 -9.09 11.25 -0.82
N GLY A 40 -10.03 11.78 -0.04
CA GLY A 40 -11.44 11.84 -0.40
C GLY A 40 -11.69 12.77 -1.57
N ILE A 41 -12.71 12.47 -2.37
CA ILE A 41 -13.20 13.34 -3.44
C ILE A 41 -13.65 14.71 -2.92
N ASP A 42 -13.87 14.88 -1.62
CA ASP A 42 -14.18 16.16 -0.99
C ASP A 42 -12.94 17.02 -0.66
N GLY A 43 -11.74 16.56 -0.99
CA GLY A 43 -10.49 17.27 -0.72
C GLY A 43 -9.91 17.01 0.68
N SER A 44 -10.40 16.01 1.41
CA SER A 44 -9.85 15.60 2.71
C SER A 44 -8.84 14.45 2.58
N ILE A 45 -7.69 14.56 3.22
CA ILE A 45 -6.82 13.43 3.53
C ILE A 45 -7.23 12.91 4.91
N ASP A 46 -7.84 11.72 4.92
CA ASP A 46 -8.46 11.15 6.13
C ASP A 46 -7.64 10.03 6.76
N TYR A 47 -6.65 9.52 6.03
CA TYR A 47 -5.87 8.38 6.47
C TYR A 47 -4.43 8.52 5.98
N MET A 48 -3.47 8.46 6.91
CA MET A 48 -2.04 8.45 6.61
C MET A 48 -1.25 7.92 7.81
N CYS A 49 -0.39 6.94 7.54
CA CYS A 49 0.66 6.50 8.46
C CYS A 49 1.96 7.25 8.19
N TRP A 50 2.77 7.48 9.21
CA TRP A 50 3.98 8.28 9.03
C TRP A 50 5.14 7.83 9.92
N PRO A 51 6.37 7.71 9.37
CA PRO A 51 6.77 7.94 7.97
C PRO A 51 6.61 6.71 7.07
N ASP A 52 6.38 5.52 7.63
CA ASP A 52 6.29 4.26 6.88
C ASP A 52 4.90 3.61 7.01
N PHE A 53 4.61 2.62 6.15
CA PHE A 53 3.34 1.89 6.17
C PHE A 53 2.97 1.36 7.57
N ASP A 54 3.89 0.66 8.25
CA ASP A 54 3.63 0.07 9.57
C ASP A 54 3.78 1.05 10.75
N SER A 55 4.04 2.34 10.47
CA SER A 55 4.14 3.37 11.50
C SER A 55 2.77 3.78 12.04
N PRO A 56 2.71 4.39 13.25
CA PRO A 56 1.45 4.93 13.77
C PRO A 56 0.82 5.96 12.83
N SER A 57 -0.51 6.08 12.87
CA SER A 57 -1.21 7.05 12.04
C SER A 57 -1.02 8.48 12.55
N VAL A 58 -0.99 9.42 11.61
CA VAL A 58 -1.13 10.86 11.87
C VAL A 58 -2.47 11.41 11.39
N PHE A 59 -3.15 10.67 10.50
CA PHE A 59 -4.56 10.83 10.16
C PHE A 59 -5.24 9.45 10.15
N CYS A 60 -6.42 9.36 10.75
CA CYS A 60 -7.26 8.16 10.81
C CYS A 60 -8.77 8.49 10.89
N ARG A 61 -9.20 9.64 10.33
CA ARG A 61 -10.61 10.03 10.20
C ARG A 61 -11.47 9.00 9.47
N LEU A 62 -10.85 8.18 8.63
CA LEU A 62 -11.51 7.01 8.02
C LEU A 62 -12.07 6.04 9.06
N LEU A 63 -11.41 5.89 10.21
CA LEU A 63 -11.80 4.98 11.29
C LEU A 63 -12.65 5.69 12.36
N ASP A 64 -12.29 6.91 12.71
CA ASP A 64 -13.02 7.73 13.68
C ASP A 64 -13.16 9.16 13.16
N LYS A 65 -14.38 9.51 12.72
CA LYS A 65 -14.67 10.81 12.09
C LYS A 65 -14.43 12.01 13.00
N ASP A 66 -14.43 11.81 14.32
CA ASP A 66 -14.40 12.85 15.34
C ASP A 66 -13.00 12.99 15.95
N LYS A 67 -12.28 11.87 16.12
CA LYS A 67 -10.95 11.85 16.76
C LYS A 67 -9.80 11.68 15.77
N GLY A 68 -10.08 11.13 14.60
CA GLY A 68 -9.04 10.59 13.72
C GLY A 68 -8.16 11.62 13.04
N GLY A 69 -8.54 12.91 13.05
CA GLY A 69 -7.75 13.96 12.41
C GLY A 69 -7.67 13.85 10.89
N HIS A 70 -7.41 14.97 10.23
CA HIS A 70 -7.43 15.09 8.78
C HIS A 70 -6.66 16.29 8.29
N PHE A 71 -6.40 16.32 6.99
CA PHE A 71 -6.01 17.52 6.27
C PHE A 71 -7.02 17.80 5.16
N PHE A 72 -7.84 18.83 5.29
CA PHE A 72 -8.91 19.21 4.35
C PHE A 72 -8.57 20.50 3.61
N ILE A 73 -8.80 20.50 2.30
CA ILE A 73 -8.74 21.69 1.43
C ILE A 73 -9.89 21.56 0.43
N SER A 74 -10.89 22.44 0.50
CA SER A 74 -12.02 22.41 -0.43
C SER A 74 -12.78 23.74 -0.41
N PRO A 75 -13.61 24.04 -1.42
CA PRO A 75 -14.59 25.12 -1.31
C PRO A 75 -15.51 24.92 -0.09
N PRO A 76 -15.98 26.01 0.54
CA PRO A 76 -16.85 25.92 1.70
C PRO A 76 -18.11 25.07 1.43
N PRO A 77 -18.65 24.34 2.43
CA PRO A 77 -19.74 23.39 2.23
C PRO A 77 -21.03 23.99 1.66
N TYR A 78 -21.24 25.30 1.79
CA TYR A 78 -22.39 26.01 1.23
C TYR A 78 -22.24 26.36 -0.25
N VAL A 79 -21.03 26.22 -0.82
CA VAL A 79 -20.77 26.40 -2.25
C VAL A 79 -21.03 25.06 -2.97
N ASN A 80 -22.02 25.04 -3.85
CA ASN A 80 -22.43 23.81 -4.53
C ASN A 80 -21.53 23.53 -5.75
N CYS A 81 -20.36 22.94 -5.51
CA CYS A 81 -19.40 22.59 -6.56
C CYS A 81 -19.68 21.22 -7.17
N THR A 82 -19.45 21.10 -8.48
CA THR A 82 -19.26 19.78 -9.10
C THR A 82 -17.81 19.35 -8.90
N THR A 83 -17.58 18.27 -8.16
CA THR A 83 -16.23 17.75 -7.91
C THR A 83 -15.90 16.52 -8.76
N LYS A 84 -14.70 16.48 -9.31
CA LYS A 84 -14.16 15.34 -10.06
C LYS A 84 -12.77 14.99 -9.53
N GLN A 85 -12.47 13.70 -9.41
CA GLN A 85 -11.16 13.23 -9.00
C GLN A 85 -10.57 12.33 -10.10
N GLN A 86 -9.29 12.55 -10.43
CA GLN A 86 -8.58 11.76 -11.42
C GLN A 86 -7.08 11.74 -11.11
N TYR A 87 -6.39 10.71 -11.57
CA TYR A 87 -4.93 10.71 -11.53
C TYR A 87 -4.37 11.43 -12.76
N LEU A 88 -3.28 12.18 -12.60
CA LEU A 88 -2.55 12.71 -13.74
C LEU A 88 -2.00 11.56 -14.60
N PRO A 89 -1.89 11.74 -15.93
CA PRO A 89 -1.52 10.69 -16.86
C PRO A 89 -0.26 9.92 -16.44
N SER A 90 -0.37 8.59 -16.46
CA SER A 90 0.75 7.68 -16.15
C SER A 90 1.46 7.98 -14.82
N SER A 91 0.71 8.41 -13.80
CA SER A 91 1.27 8.75 -12.48
C SER A 91 0.40 8.32 -11.30
N CYS A 92 0.99 8.39 -10.10
CA CYS A 92 0.27 8.34 -8.82
C CYS A 92 0.10 9.74 -8.21
N ILE A 93 -0.02 10.77 -9.04
CA ILE A 93 -0.34 12.14 -8.63
C ILE A 93 -1.85 12.31 -8.81
N LEU A 94 -2.54 12.70 -7.75
CA LEU A 94 -3.99 12.77 -7.72
C LEU A 94 -4.44 14.22 -7.86
N GLN A 95 -5.43 14.47 -8.70
CA GLN A 95 -6.04 15.78 -8.92
C GLN A 95 -7.52 15.71 -8.52
N THR A 96 -7.92 16.58 -7.60
CA THR A 96 -9.31 16.81 -7.23
C THR A 96 -9.72 18.19 -7.72
N ARG A 97 -10.63 18.24 -8.69
CA ARG A 97 -11.13 19.45 -9.33
C ARG A 97 -12.50 19.83 -8.82
N SER A 98 -12.63 21.05 -8.30
CA SER A 98 -13.91 21.66 -7.92
C SER A 98 -14.34 22.69 -8.97
N ILE A 99 -15.56 22.54 -9.49
CA ILE A 99 -16.11 23.37 -10.57
C ILE A 99 -17.34 24.12 -10.05
N HIS A 100 -17.29 25.45 -10.10
CA HIS A 100 -18.38 26.37 -9.79
C HIS A 100 -18.53 27.40 -10.92
N GLU A 101 -19.61 28.17 -10.93
CA GLU A 101 -19.80 29.27 -11.91
C GLU A 101 -18.77 30.39 -11.73
N ASP A 102 -18.41 30.68 -10.48
CA ASP A 102 -17.43 31.72 -10.13
C ASP A 102 -15.97 31.34 -10.40
N GLY A 103 -15.68 30.03 -10.47
CA GLY A 103 -14.32 29.57 -10.70
C GLY A 103 -14.12 28.06 -10.71
N VAL A 104 -12.89 27.67 -11.07
CA VAL A 104 -12.43 26.29 -11.09
C VAL A 104 -11.12 26.20 -10.34
N VAL A 105 -11.05 25.30 -9.36
CA VAL A 105 -9.85 25.05 -8.56
C VAL A 105 -9.47 23.58 -8.63
N ASP A 106 -8.18 23.34 -8.76
CA ASP A 106 -7.56 22.04 -8.64
C ASP A 106 -6.77 21.93 -7.34
N VAL A 107 -6.92 20.78 -6.67
CA VAL A 107 -6.03 20.34 -5.60
C VAL A 107 -5.26 19.13 -6.11
N VAL A 108 -3.95 19.26 -6.21
CA VAL A 108 -3.03 18.21 -6.66
C VAL A 108 -2.26 17.67 -5.47
N ASP A 109 -2.52 16.41 -5.13
CA ASP A 109 -1.93 15.70 -3.99
C ASP A 109 -0.91 14.66 -4.47
N PHE A 110 0.28 14.65 -3.87
CA PHE A 110 1.30 13.62 -4.13
C PHE A 110 2.34 13.52 -3.03
N PHE A 111 3.02 12.37 -3.00
CA PHE A 111 4.28 12.19 -2.28
C PHE A 111 5.44 12.26 -3.29
N PRO A 112 6.49 13.06 -3.04
CA PRO A 112 7.61 13.16 -3.97
C PRO A 112 8.36 11.84 -4.17
N ARG A 113 8.76 11.59 -5.43
CA ARG A 113 9.69 10.53 -5.84
C ARG A 113 10.90 11.19 -6.53
N PRO A 114 11.86 11.70 -5.75
CA PRO A 114 13.03 12.38 -6.31
C PRO A 114 13.81 11.44 -7.22
N GLN A 115 14.31 11.96 -8.33
CA GLN A 115 15.19 11.19 -9.21
C GLN A 115 16.52 10.90 -8.52
N ASN A 116 17.11 9.76 -8.88
CA ASN A 116 18.48 9.40 -8.52
C ASN A 116 19.43 10.43 -9.15
N ILE A 117 20.09 11.25 -8.33
CA ILE A 117 21.16 12.12 -8.81
C ILE A 117 22.46 11.32 -8.74
N THR A 118 23.05 11.03 -9.90
CA THR A 118 24.42 10.52 -9.98
C THR A 118 25.36 11.68 -9.68
N VAL A 119 25.99 11.68 -8.52
CA VAL A 119 27.04 12.64 -8.18
C VAL A 119 28.38 11.98 -8.45
N THR A 120 29.14 12.53 -9.39
CA THR A 120 30.53 12.12 -9.63
C THR A 120 31.43 12.79 -8.60
N THR A 121 31.79 12.08 -7.53
CA THR A 121 32.68 12.62 -6.50
C THR A 121 34.15 12.33 -6.84
N LYS A 122 35.00 13.36 -6.86
CA LYS A 122 36.46 13.17 -6.90
C LYS A 122 36.93 12.63 -5.55
N GLY A 123 37.38 11.37 -5.51
CA GLY A 123 38.01 10.80 -4.33
C GLY A 123 39.37 11.47 -4.05
N VAL A 124 39.66 11.77 -2.78
CA VAL A 124 40.92 12.42 -2.35
C VAL A 124 42.14 11.47 -2.45
N LYS A 125 41.95 10.18 -2.74
CA LYS A 125 43.04 9.24 -3.03
C LYS A 125 42.65 8.30 -4.17
N LEU A 126 43.48 8.30 -5.22
CA LEU A 126 43.43 7.56 -6.49
C LEU A 126 42.49 8.14 -7.57
N ASN A 127 43.05 8.27 -8.79
CA ASN A 127 42.47 8.83 -10.02
C ASN A 127 41.27 8.04 -10.60
N ALA A 128 40.37 7.52 -9.76
CA ALA A 128 39.15 6.84 -10.17
C ALA A 128 37.93 7.67 -9.78
N TYR A 129 37.16 8.11 -10.78
CA TYR A 129 35.82 8.65 -10.55
C TYR A 129 34.93 7.52 -10.00
N ARG A 130 34.32 7.72 -8.83
CA ARG A 130 33.33 6.80 -8.28
C ARG A 130 31.97 7.47 -8.46
N GLU A 131 31.12 6.91 -9.30
CA GLU A 131 29.73 7.34 -9.41
C GLU A 131 29.01 6.92 -8.12
N VAL A 132 28.52 7.91 -7.37
CA VAL A 132 27.68 7.66 -6.20
C VAL A 132 26.29 8.19 -6.53
N THR A 133 25.32 7.30 -6.58
CA THR A 133 23.91 7.70 -6.67
C THR A 133 23.47 8.15 -5.28
N LYS A 134 23.06 9.42 -5.12
CA LYS A 134 22.50 9.93 -3.86
C LYS A 134 21.06 10.33 -4.09
N VAL A 135 20.15 9.72 -3.34
CA VAL A 135 18.76 10.16 -3.24
C VAL A 135 18.64 11.04 -2.01
N GLN A 136 18.00 12.20 -2.13
CA GLN A 136 17.69 13.01 -0.97
C GLN A 136 16.48 12.38 -0.25
N ASP A 137 16.75 11.44 0.66
CA ASP A 137 15.71 10.71 1.41
C ASP A 137 14.75 11.63 2.17
N GLU A 138 15.17 12.84 2.52
CA GLU A 138 14.29 13.84 3.13
C GLU A 138 13.09 14.18 2.24
N LEU A 139 13.27 14.27 0.92
CA LEU A 139 12.20 14.60 -0.02
C LEU A 139 11.15 13.47 -0.11
N LYS A 140 11.52 12.23 0.25
CA LYS A 140 10.56 11.12 0.39
C LYS A 140 9.73 11.23 1.67
N LYS A 141 10.01 12.19 2.55
CA LYS A 141 9.26 12.44 3.79
C LYS A 141 8.48 13.74 3.70
N TRP A 142 7.86 13.98 2.55
CA TRP A 142 6.97 15.11 2.29
C TRP A 142 5.61 14.61 1.78
N LEU A 143 4.53 15.20 2.27
CA LEU A 143 3.21 15.19 1.65
C LEU A 143 2.98 16.56 1.03
N VAL A 144 2.77 16.62 -0.29
CA VAL A 144 2.54 17.87 -1.02
C VAL A 144 1.08 17.96 -1.43
N ARG A 145 0.47 19.12 -1.18
CA ARG A 145 -0.87 19.48 -1.63
C ARG A 145 -0.81 20.84 -2.32
N ARG A 146 -0.96 20.88 -3.63
CA ARG A 146 -0.89 22.10 -4.44
C ARG A 146 -2.28 22.52 -4.88
N VAL A 147 -2.66 23.75 -4.56
CA VAL A 147 -3.92 24.37 -4.95
C VAL A 147 -3.64 25.34 -6.08
N GLU A 148 -4.37 25.22 -7.18
CA GLU A 148 -4.27 26.12 -8.33
C GLU A 148 -5.68 26.55 -8.76
N CYS A 149 -5.87 27.86 -8.96
CA CYS A 149 -7.10 28.35 -9.56
C CYS A 149 -6.93 28.42 -11.08
N ILE A 150 -7.63 27.53 -11.78
CA ILE A 150 -7.56 27.40 -13.23
C ILE A 150 -8.36 28.51 -13.93
N ARG A 151 -9.44 28.99 -13.29
CA ARG A 151 -10.32 30.01 -13.86
C ARG A 151 -11.08 30.73 -12.76
N GLY A 152 -11.27 32.04 -12.93
CA GLY A 152 -12.15 32.84 -12.07
C GLY A 152 -11.57 33.05 -10.68
N SER A 153 -12.40 32.96 -9.65
CA SER A 153 -11.93 33.03 -8.26
C SER A 153 -12.80 32.19 -7.33
N MET A 154 -12.18 31.59 -6.32
CA MET A 154 -12.90 30.77 -5.34
C MET A 154 -12.38 31.00 -3.93
N ASN A 155 -13.27 30.89 -2.95
CA ASN A 155 -12.88 30.75 -1.55
C ASN A 155 -12.66 29.27 -1.24
N LEU A 156 -11.68 28.95 -0.41
CA LEU A 156 -11.37 27.61 0.05
C LEU A 156 -11.19 27.61 1.57
N ASP A 157 -11.77 26.60 2.21
CA ASP A 157 -11.54 26.30 3.61
C ASP A 157 -10.40 25.28 3.72
N ILE A 158 -9.46 25.57 4.63
CA ILE A 158 -8.32 24.72 4.95
C ILE A 158 -8.44 24.31 6.40
N GLU A 159 -8.31 23.02 6.66
CA GLU A 159 -8.27 22.48 8.02
C GLU A 159 -7.15 21.45 8.12
N LEU A 160 -6.24 21.61 9.08
CA LEU A 160 -5.19 20.64 9.38
C LEU A 160 -5.26 20.28 10.86
N PHE A 161 -5.76 19.09 11.13
CA PHE A 161 -5.87 18.52 12.47
C PHE A 161 -5.14 17.18 12.52
N PRO A 162 -3.84 17.16 12.85
CA PRO A 162 -3.13 15.91 13.08
C PRO A 162 -3.69 15.16 14.29
N SER A 163 -3.70 13.84 14.23
CA SER A 163 -4.08 12.97 15.33
C SER A 163 -3.08 11.83 15.46
N PHE A 164 -2.10 12.03 16.34
CA PHE A 164 -0.93 11.18 16.44
C PHE A 164 -1.22 9.86 17.15
N ASN A 165 -0.49 8.82 16.74
CA ASN A 165 -0.51 7.52 17.37
C ASN A 165 -1.92 6.92 17.47
N TYR A 166 -2.67 6.97 16.35
CA TYR A 166 -4.06 6.53 16.28
C TYR A 166 -5.02 7.39 17.12
N GLY A 167 -4.70 8.67 17.28
CA GLY A 167 -5.44 9.63 18.11
C GLY A 167 -5.32 9.39 19.61
N ARG A 168 -4.24 8.74 20.04
CA ARG A 168 -3.98 8.45 21.46
C ARG A 168 -3.08 9.50 22.11
N ASP A 169 -2.18 10.09 21.34
CA ASP A 169 -1.18 11.01 21.88
C ASP A 169 -1.69 12.45 21.82
N GLU A 170 -1.32 13.23 22.83
CA GLU A 170 -1.46 14.68 22.77
C GLU A 170 -0.34 15.31 21.94
N HIS A 171 -0.60 16.48 21.35
CA HIS A 171 0.42 17.28 20.68
C HIS A 171 0.28 18.77 20.96
N GLU A 172 1.42 19.46 20.92
CA GLU A 172 1.49 20.92 20.95
C GLU A 172 1.55 21.47 19.53
N THR A 173 0.82 22.56 19.28
CA THR A 173 0.84 23.28 18.00
C THR A 173 1.45 24.66 18.16
N THR A 174 2.55 24.89 17.46
CA THR A 174 3.25 26.17 17.40
C THR A 174 2.98 26.82 16.05
N LEU A 175 2.42 28.03 16.08
CA LEU A 175 2.22 28.85 14.90
C LEU A 175 3.29 29.94 14.89
N PHE A 176 4.17 29.93 13.90
CA PHE A 176 5.29 30.88 13.80
C PHE A 176 4.88 32.19 13.12
N GLN A 177 3.88 32.12 12.25
CA GLN A 177 3.34 33.26 11.51
C GLN A 177 1.83 33.09 11.36
N GLU A 178 1.04 34.05 11.85
CA GLU A 178 -0.42 34.03 11.65
C GLU A 178 -0.80 34.35 10.21
N GLN A 179 -0.14 35.36 9.62
CA GLN A 179 -0.30 35.77 8.23
C GLN A 179 0.94 35.36 7.44
N HIS A 180 0.71 34.70 6.30
CA HIS A 180 1.77 34.28 5.40
C HIS A 180 1.60 34.93 4.03
N PHE A 181 2.65 35.60 3.57
CA PHE A 181 2.72 36.42 2.35
C PHE A 181 3.69 35.80 1.34
N THR A 182 3.50 36.12 0.06
CA THR A 182 4.43 35.71 -1.01
C THR A 182 5.86 36.25 -0.82
N THR A 183 6.05 37.32 -0.05
CA THR A 183 7.36 37.94 0.22
C THR A 183 8.09 37.33 1.42
N ASP A 184 7.49 36.37 2.10
CA ASP A 184 8.09 35.78 3.29
C ASP A 184 9.27 34.88 2.90
N ASN A 185 10.43 35.15 3.51
CA ASN A 185 11.66 34.40 3.24
C ASN A 185 11.66 32.98 3.86
N LYS A 186 10.65 32.64 4.67
CA LYS A 186 10.54 31.35 5.37
C LYS A 186 9.24 30.65 5.00
N SER A 187 9.34 29.43 4.47
CA SER A 187 8.15 28.63 4.14
C SER A 187 7.48 28.00 5.35
N LYS A 188 8.21 27.76 6.44
CA LYS A 188 7.68 27.11 7.66
C LYS A 188 6.69 28.03 8.37
N VAL A 189 5.43 27.62 8.42
CA VAL A 189 4.34 28.38 9.06
C VAL A 189 3.99 27.83 10.43
N ALA A 190 4.01 26.51 10.62
CA ALA A 190 3.63 25.89 11.89
C ALA A 190 4.34 24.56 12.14
N SER A 191 4.35 24.11 13.40
CA SER A 191 4.78 22.77 13.81
C SER A 191 3.80 22.11 14.78
N PHE A 192 3.80 20.78 14.75
CA PHE A 192 2.96 19.90 15.56
C PHE A 192 3.84 18.85 16.21
N HIS A 193 4.01 18.92 17.53
CA HIS A 193 4.95 18.07 18.26
C HIS A 193 4.18 17.17 19.22
N SER A 194 4.17 15.87 18.93
CA SER A 194 3.76 14.84 19.88
C SER A 194 5.00 14.19 20.51
N LYS A 195 4.77 13.21 21.38
CA LYS A 195 5.84 12.49 22.07
C LYS A 195 6.88 11.86 21.12
N ASP A 196 6.41 11.21 20.06
CA ASP A 196 7.24 10.38 19.18
C ASP A 196 7.34 10.93 17.75
N ILE A 197 6.48 11.88 17.36
CA ILE A 197 6.43 12.44 16.00
C ILE A 197 6.39 13.96 16.06
N GLN A 198 7.24 14.59 15.25
CA GLN A 198 7.27 16.04 15.06
C GLN A 198 7.05 16.33 13.58
N LEU A 199 6.01 17.10 13.27
CA LEU A 199 5.68 17.54 11.92
C LEU A 199 5.74 19.06 11.81
N GLN A 200 6.03 19.55 10.62
CA GLN A 200 5.87 20.96 10.28
C GLN A 200 5.07 21.13 8.99
N LEU A 201 4.35 22.25 8.94
CA LEU A 201 3.66 22.73 7.76
C LEU A 201 4.47 23.86 7.13
N ASP A 202 4.83 23.66 5.88
CA ASP A 202 5.39 24.69 5.01
C ASP A 202 4.35 25.15 3.98
N VAL A 203 4.41 26.43 3.62
CA VAL A 203 3.57 27.04 2.60
C VAL A 203 4.45 27.75 1.58
N ALA A 204 4.13 27.57 0.31
CA ALA A 204 4.74 28.30 -0.81
C ALA A 204 3.63 28.91 -1.67
N ILE A 205 3.75 30.21 -1.97
CA ILE A 205 2.74 30.98 -2.71
C ILE A 205 3.34 31.48 -4.02
N GLU A 206 2.64 31.24 -5.12
CA GLU A 206 2.95 31.79 -6.43
C GLU A 206 1.95 32.88 -6.78
N LYS A 207 2.45 34.03 -7.25
CA LYS A 207 1.59 35.06 -7.80
C LYS A 207 1.15 34.62 -9.19
N GLY A 208 -0.14 34.78 -9.49
CA GLY A 208 -0.64 34.63 -10.86
C GLY A 208 -0.10 35.73 -11.78
N GLU A 209 -0.53 35.70 -13.04
CA GLU A 209 -0.08 36.66 -14.07
C GLU A 209 -0.42 38.14 -13.74
N ASN A 210 -1.39 38.38 -12.87
CA ASN A 210 -1.74 39.71 -12.37
C ASN A 210 -0.86 40.10 -11.16
N GLU A 211 0.08 41.02 -11.36
CA GLU A 211 0.99 41.50 -10.30
C GLU A 211 0.30 42.25 -9.14
N THR A 212 -0.98 42.62 -9.29
CA THR A 212 -1.72 43.47 -8.32
C THR A 212 -2.37 42.72 -7.15
N SER A 213 -2.62 41.40 -7.25
CA SER A 213 -3.22 40.62 -6.17
C SER A 213 -2.33 39.44 -5.78
N CYS A 214 -2.05 39.30 -4.48
CA CYS A 214 -1.27 38.20 -3.92
C CYS A 214 -2.16 37.40 -2.98
N PRO A 215 -2.13 36.06 -3.02
CA PRO A 215 -2.85 35.26 -2.05
C PRO A 215 -2.32 35.56 -0.65
N LEU A 216 -3.24 35.80 0.28
CA LEU A 216 -2.95 35.94 1.71
C LEU A 216 -3.60 34.77 2.45
N ILE A 217 -2.82 34.14 3.32
CA ILE A 217 -3.32 33.05 4.17
C ILE A 217 -3.18 33.49 5.62
N THR A 218 -4.31 33.50 6.33
CA THR A 218 -4.33 33.73 7.78
C THR A 218 -4.70 32.43 8.48
N PHE A 219 -3.74 31.83 9.19
CA PHE A 219 -3.98 30.66 10.01
C PHE A 219 -4.41 31.07 11.41
N ARG A 220 -5.34 30.30 11.98
CA ARG A 220 -5.68 30.35 13.41
C ARG A 220 -5.58 28.96 14.01
N LYS A 221 -5.12 28.90 15.25
CA LYS A 221 -5.19 27.67 16.04
C LYS A 221 -6.63 27.43 16.48
N GLU A 222 -7.08 26.20 16.36
CA GLU A 222 -8.44 25.82 16.75
C GLU A 222 -8.41 24.48 17.48
N LYS A 223 -9.14 24.37 18.59
CA LYS A 223 -9.31 23.12 19.32
C LYS A 223 -10.67 22.51 18.98
N ARG A 224 -10.68 21.23 18.62
CA ARG A 224 -11.92 20.48 18.35
C ARG A 224 -12.16 19.40 19.39
N PRO A 225 -13.41 19.18 19.83
CA PRO A 225 -13.73 18.07 20.71
C PRO A 225 -13.31 16.73 20.10
N GLY A 226 -12.64 15.88 20.88
CA GLY A 226 -12.20 14.55 20.44
C GLY A 226 -10.79 14.48 19.87
N ILE A 227 -10.20 15.61 19.45
CA ILE A 227 -8.81 15.66 18.96
C ILE A 227 -7.88 16.13 20.09
N ASN A 228 -6.81 15.37 20.32
CA ASN A 228 -5.86 15.58 21.42
C ASN A 228 -4.81 16.66 21.10
N GLY A 229 -5.26 17.81 20.61
CA GLY A 229 -4.38 18.94 20.31
C GLY A 229 -5.10 20.00 19.51
N GLU A 230 -4.44 21.14 19.35
CA GLU A 230 -4.93 22.19 18.45
C GLU A 230 -4.62 21.79 17.00
N GLY A 231 -5.52 22.13 16.09
CA GLY A 231 -5.25 22.13 14.65
C GLY A 231 -5.08 23.54 14.15
N LEU A 232 -4.93 23.66 12.84
CA LEU A 232 -4.93 24.93 12.13
C LEU A 232 -6.12 25.00 11.20
N VAL A 233 -6.74 26.17 11.12
CA VAL A 233 -7.72 26.46 10.09
C VAL A 233 -7.40 27.78 9.41
N ALA A 234 -7.74 27.88 8.13
CA ALA A 234 -7.63 29.10 7.35
C ALA A 234 -8.76 29.14 6.31
N CYS A 235 -9.13 30.34 5.91
CA CYS A 235 -9.96 30.57 4.73
C CYS A 235 -9.16 31.44 3.77
N ILE A 236 -9.07 31.02 2.51
CA ILE A 236 -8.30 31.72 1.49
C ILE A 236 -9.19 32.05 0.32
N ARG A 237 -8.92 33.17 -0.35
CA ARG A 237 -9.44 33.48 -1.67
C ARG A 237 -8.31 33.31 -2.67
N ILE A 238 -8.55 32.51 -3.70
CA ILE A 238 -7.59 32.26 -4.78
C ILE A 238 -8.19 32.73 -6.11
N GLU A 239 -7.39 33.37 -6.94
CA GLU A 239 -7.75 33.92 -8.25
C GLU A 239 -7.00 33.21 -9.37
N GLU A 240 -7.52 33.30 -10.58
CA GLU A 240 -6.99 32.67 -11.79
C GLU A 240 -5.46 32.81 -11.93
N GLY A 241 -4.78 31.68 -12.14
CA GLY A 241 -3.33 31.57 -12.26
C GLY A 241 -2.56 31.58 -10.94
N GLN A 242 -3.20 31.89 -9.80
CA GLN A 242 -2.54 31.81 -8.50
C GLN A 242 -2.41 30.36 -8.02
N THR A 243 -1.29 30.08 -7.37
CA THR A 243 -1.00 28.78 -6.77
C THR A 243 -0.61 28.92 -5.30
N ILE A 244 -1.12 28.02 -4.46
CA ILE A 244 -0.67 27.85 -3.08
C ILE A 244 -0.34 26.38 -2.86
N SER A 245 0.87 26.09 -2.39
CA SER A 245 1.28 24.73 -2.04
C SER A 245 1.50 24.59 -0.55
N PHE A 246 0.99 23.49 0.00
CA PHE A 246 1.18 23.07 1.38
C PHE A 246 2.05 21.82 1.40
N VAL A 247 3.08 21.82 2.24
CA VAL A 247 3.94 20.66 2.45
C VAL A 247 3.92 20.27 3.92
N LEU A 248 3.46 19.06 4.20
CA LEU A 248 3.57 18.45 5.53
C LEU A 248 4.79 17.52 5.54
N ARG A 249 5.75 17.77 6.41
CA ARG A 249 7.00 17.00 6.52
C ARG A 249 7.45 16.87 7.97
N ASN A 250 8.48 16.07 8.22
CA ASN A 250 9.12 16.03 9.55
C ASN A 250 9.62 17.42 9.94
N ASP A 251 9.46 17.78 11.21
CA ASP A 251 10.15 18.93 11.78
C ASP A 251 11.52 18.48 12.29
N ILE A 252 12.59 18.96 11.65
CA ILE A 252 13.97 18.70 12.07
C ILE A 252 14.78 19.99 12.11
N GLU A 253 15.81 20.02 12.93
CA GLU A 253 16.64 21.21 13.16
C GLU A 253 17.31 21.73 11.88
N HIS A 254 17.77 20.81 11.01
CA HIS A 254 18.50 21.15 9.80
C HIS A 254 17.99 20.36 8.60
N HIS A 255 17.17 21.02 7.81
CA HIS A 255 16.70 20.50 6.53
C HIS A 255 17.73 20.73 5.42
N VAL A 256 17.86 19.76 4.51
CA VAL A 256 18.60 19.94 3.25
C VAL A 256 17.92 21.02 2.40
N THR A 257 16.58 21.04 2.41
CA THR A 257 15.77 22.11 1.84
C THR A 257 15.09 22.87 2.97
N GLU A 258 15.74 23.93 3.45
CA GLU A 258 15.22 24.75 4.55
C GLU A 258 13.92 25.46 4.15
N ASN A 259 13.95 26.19 3.03
CA ASN A 259 12.81 26.93 2.50
C ASN A 259 12.28 26.25 1.23
N ILE A 260 10.98 25.99 1.22
CA ILE A 260 10.28 25.37 0.10
C ILE A 260 9.81 26.47 -0.85
N THR A 261 10.31 26.44 -2.08
CA THR A 261 9.91 27.35 -3.16
C THR A 261 9.07 26.59 -4.19
N ILE A 262 8.40 27.34 -5.07
CA ILE A 262 7.63 26.78 -6.19
C ILE A 262 8.54 25.97 -7.13
N ASP A 263 9.74 26.47 -7.45
CA ASP A 263 10.70 25.75 -8.30
C ASP A 263 11.07 24.36 -7.73
N VAL A 264 11.23 24.27 -6.40
CA VAL A 264 11.50 22.99 -5.72
C VAL A 264 10.31 22.06 -5.90
N LEU A 265 9.08 22.56 -5.71
CA LEU A 265 7.86 21.78 -5.82
C LEU A 265 7.58 21.33 -7.25
N ASP A 266 7.82 22.18 -8.25
CA ASP A 266 7.74 21.85 -9.67
C ASP A 266 8.72 20.74 -10.03
N ALA A 267 9.96 20.85 -9.56
CA ALA A 267 10.97 19.80 -9.73
C ALA A 267 10.54 18.48 -9.06
N GLN A 268 9.94 18.53 -7.87
CA GLN A 268 9.40 17.34 -7.18
C GLN A 268 8.21 16.73 -7.93
N GLN A 269 7.27 17.53 -8.43
CA GLN A 269 6.13 17.04 -9.20
C GLN A 269 6.60 16.39 -10.51
N HIS A 270 7.50 17.04 -11.24
CA HIS A 270 8.05 16.53 -12.50
C HIS A 270 8.86 15.25 -12.30
N SER A 271 9.74 15.20 -11.29
CA SER A 271 10.49 13.99 -10.95
C SER A 271 9.57 12.84 -10.57
N THR A 272 8.50 13.12 -9.83
CA THR A 272 7.49 12.14 -9.43
C THR A 272 6.73 11.59 -10.63
N GLN A 273 6.27 12.45 -11.53
CA GLN A 273 5.62 12.02 -12.76
C GLN A 273 6.55 11.17 -13.63
N SER A 274 7.81 11.59 -13.77
CA SER A 274 8.83 10.85 -14.51
C SER A 274 9.09 9.46 -13.92
N PHE A 275 9.16 9.34 -12.59
CA PHE A 275 9.34 8.05 -11.92
C PHE A 275 8.23 7.07 -12.27
N TRP A 276 6.97 7.49 -12.12
CA TRP A 276 5.82 6.63 -12.39
C TRP A 276 5.65 6.29 -13.86
N TYR A 277 5.91 7.27 -14.74
CA TYR A 277 5.91 7.07 -16.18
C TYR A 277 6.96 6.02 -16.58
N ASN A 278 8.20 6.19 -16.11
CA ASN A 278 9.30 5.26 -16.41
C ASN A 278 9.05 3.87 -15.84
N PHE A 279 8.40 3.76 -14.69
CA PHE A 279 7.94 2.49 -14.16
C PHE A 279 6.93 1.85 -15.12
N ILE A 280 5.80 2.50 -15.39
CA ILE A 280 4.72 1.85 -16.14
C ILE A 280 5.06 1.59 -17.60
N ALA A 281 5.97 2.37 -18.19
CA ALA A 281 6.46 2.19 -19.55
C ALA A 281 7.13 0.82 -19.77
N GLN A 282 7.59 0.16 -18.70
CA GLN A 282 8.19 -1.19 -18.76
C GLN A 282 7.17 -2.31 -18.95
N SER A 283 5.86 -2.02 -18.74
CA SER A 283 4.81 -3.03 -18.81
C SER A 283 4.72 -3.68 -20.20
N LYS A 284 4.74 -5.01 -20.22
CA LYS A 284 4.55 -5.81 -21.44
C LYS A 284 3.07 -6.06 -21.77
N TYR A 285 2.13 -5.51 -21.00
CA TYR A 285 0.70 -5.70 -21.22
C TYR A 285 0.23 -5.00 -22.50
N LYS A 286 -0.38 -5.77 -23.41
CA LYS A 286 -0.95 -5.30 -24.69
C LYS A 286 -2.46 -5.58 -24.84
N GLY A 287 -3.12 -5.99 -23.74
CA GLY A 287 -4.54 -6.32 -23.77
C GLY A 287 -5.45 -5.10 -23.80
N ARG A 288 -6.75 -5.34 -23.99
CA ARG A 288 -7.82 -4.33 -24.08
C ARG A 288 -7.89 -3.40 -22.87
N TRP A 289 -7.58 -3.89 -21.67
CA TRP A 289 -7.83 -3.19 -20.41
C TRP A 289 -6.61 -2.41 -19.92
N ARG A 290 -5.87 -1.78 -20.83
CA ARG A 290 -4.55 -1.18 -20.55
C ARG A 290 -4.59 -0.19 -19.38
N GLU A 291 -5.55 0.71 -19.35
CA GLU A 291 -5.67 1.73 -18.31
C GLU A 291 -5.88 1.12 -16.91
N VAL A 292 -6.82 0.17 -16.80
CA VAL A 292 -7.12 -0.52 -15.54
C VAL A 292 -5.91 -1.31 -15.06
N VAL A 293 -5.28 -2.09 -15.95
CA VAL A 293 -4.09 -2.88 -15.61
C VAL A 293 -2.92 -1.97 -15.22
N SER A 294 -2.73 -0.84 -15.92
CA SER A 294 -1.70 0.13 -15.58
C SER A 294 -1.92 0.77 -14.21
N ARG A 295 -3.16 1.11 -13.85
CA ARG A 295 -3.50 1.63 -12.53
C ARG A 295 -3.23 0.57 -11.44
N SER A 296 -3.67 -0.67 -11.64
CA SER A 296 -3.41 -1.77 -10.69
C SER A 296 -1.91 -2.01 -10.50
N LEU A 297 -1.12 -2.00 -11.58
CA LEU A 297 0.34 -2.14 -11.51
C LEU A 297 1.01 -1.03 -10.68
N MET A 298 0.57 0.22 -10.87
CA MET A 298 1.07 1.34 -10.07
C MET A 298 0.71 1.22 -8.59
N ILE A 299 -0.50 0.73 -8.28
CA ILE A 299 -0.93 0.44 -6.90
C ILE A 299 -0.04 -0.64 -6.27
N LEU A 300 0.18 -1.75 -6.97
CA LEU A 300 1.08 -2.83 -6.50
C LEU A 300 2.50 -2.32 -6.27
N LYS A 301 3.02 -1.49 -7.19
CA LYS A 301 4.32 -0.85 -7.03
C LYS A 301 4.37 0.09 -5.83
N MET A 302 3.31 0.87 -5.61
CA MET A 302 3.20 1.78 -4.47
C MET A 302 3.22 1.01 -3.14
N MET A 303 2.60 -0.16 -3.07
CA MET A 303 2.61 -1.05 -1.90
C MET A 303 3.90 -1.86 -1.74
N THR A 304 4.86 -1.74 -2.65
CA THR A 304 6.19 -2.34 -2.51
C THR A 304 7.07 -1.39 -1.71
N TYR A 305 7.37 -1.73 -0.45
CA TYR A 305 8.21 -0.94 0.44
C TYR A 305 9.64 -0.86 -0.11
N GLU A 306 10.04 0.32 -0.58
CA GLU A 306 11.30 0.52 -1.30
C GLU A 306 12.55 0.08 -0.53
N PRO A 307 12.70 0.34 0.78
CA PRO A 307 13.93 0.02 1.50
C PRO A 307 14.29 -1.47 1.54
N THR A 308 13.29 -2.35 1.51
CA THR A 308 13.53 -3.78 1.64
C THR A 308 12.98 -4.62 0.49
N GLY A 309 12.03 -4.10 -0.29
CA GLY A 309 11.30 -4.86 -1.31
C GLY A 309 10.07 -5.59 -0.77
N ALA A 310 9.75 -5.46 0.52
CA ALA A 310 8.54 -6.04 1.11
C ALA A 310 7.29 -5.55 0.37
N ILE A 311 6.31 -6.43 0.15
CA ILE A 311 5.03 -6.04 -0.43
C ILE A 311 3.99 -6.18 0.68
N ILE A 312 3.30 -5.09 1.00
CA ILE A 312 2.21 -5.11 1.99
C ILE A 312 0.91 -5.57 1.33
N ALA A 313 -0.01 -6.14 2.11
CA ALA A 313 -1.29 -6.61 1.58
C ALA A 313 -2.22 -5.43 1.20
N ALA A 314 -2.33 -4.43 2.08
CA ALA A 314 -2.99 -3.16 1.81
C ALA A 314 -2.49 -2.09 2.80
N PRO A 315 -2.45 -0.80 2.44
CA PRO A 315 -1.95 0.21 3.34
C PRO A 315 -2.98 0.69 4.37
N THR A 316 -3.90 -0.18 4.77
CA THR A 316 -5.00 0.11 5.70
C THR A 316 -4.98 -0.85 6.88
N PHE A 317 -5.46 -0.40 8.04
CA PHE A 317 -5.73 -1.25 9.19
C PHE A 317 -7.14 -1.02 9.71
N SER A 318 -7.69 -2.03 10.39
CA SER A 318 -8.96 -1.95 11.13
C SER A 318 -10.20 -1.59 10.32
N ILE A 319 -10.13 -1.64 8.99
CA ILE A 319 -11.32 -1.61 8.12
C ILE A 319 -11.92 -3.02 8.10
N PRO A 320 -13.17 -3.21 8.57
CA PRO A 320 -13.77 -4.52 8.61
C PRO A 320 -14.29 -4.96 7.24
N GLU A 321 -14.30 -6.28 6.98
CA GLU A 321 -14.88 -6.87 5.76
C GLU A 321 -16.35 -6.49 5.55
N ALA A 322 -17.09 -6.35 6.66
CA ALA A 322 -18.46 -5.85 6.69
C ALA A 322 -18.63 -4.86 7.85
N ILE A 323 -19.44 -3.82 7.66
CA ILE A 323 -19.73 -2.83 8.72
C ILE A 323 -20.29 -3.54 9.95
N GLY A 324 -19.67 -3.33 11.11
CA GLY A 324 -20.00 -4.00 12.38
C GLY A 324 -19.37 -5.38 12.57
N GLY A 325 -18.59 -5.88 11.61
CA GLY A 325 -17.89 -7.16 11.68
C GLY A 325 -16.62 -7.13 12.54
N VAL A 326 -16.13 -8.31 12.93
CA VAL A 326 -14.97 -8.52 13.82
C VAL A 326 -13.65 -8.82 13.09
N ARG A 327 -13.65 -8.78 11.76
CA ARG A 327 -12.49 -9.04 10.89
C ARG A 327 -11.85 -7.72 10.46
N ASN A 328 -11.24 -7.04 11.42
CA ASN A 328 -10.65 -5.71 11.27
C ASN A 328 -9.12 -5.76 11.34
N TRP A 329 -8.52 -6.56 10.45
CA TRP A 329 -7.09 -6.86 10.44
C TRP A 329 -6.21 -5.65 10.10
N ASP A 330 -4.94 -5.77 10.42
CA ASP A 330 -3.90 -4.84 9.96
C ASP A 330 -3.23 -5.41 8.70
N TYR A 331 -3.50 -4.80 7.55
CA TYR A 331 -3.03 -5.25 6.25
C TYR A 331 -1.69 -4.62 5.84
N ARG A 332 -1.11 -3.75 6.69
CA ARG A 332 0.11 -2.97 6.38
C ARG A 332 1.40 -3.79 6.45
N PHE A 333 1.28 -5.10 6.60
CA PHE A 333 2.37 -6.05 6.71
C PHE A 333 2.48 -6.92 5.47
N SER A 334 3.63 -7.56 5.31
CA SER A 334 3.86 -8.46 4.18
C SER A 334 3.33 -9.85 4.50
N TRP A 335 2.25 -10.20 3.83
CA TRP A 335 1.67 -11.54 3.85
C TRP A 335 2.29 -12.38 2.73
N ILE A 336 2.74 -13.59 3.04
CA ILE A 336 3.36 -14.50 2.07
C ILE A 336 2.43 -14.71 0.87
N ARG A 337 1.15 -14.96 1.16
CA ARG A 337 0.09 -15.15 0.18
C ARG A 337 -0.03 -14.00 -0.81
N ASP A 338 -0.39 -12.83 -0.31
CA ASP A 338 -0.69 -11.62 -1.09
C ASP A 338 0.52 -11.20 -1.93
N SER A 339 1.70 -11.32 -1.34
CA SER A 339 2.95 -11.02 -2.01
C SER A 339 3.28 -12.03 -3.11
N SER A 340 3.02 -13.33 -2.90
CA SER A 340 3.27 -14.38 -3.91
C SER A 340 2.49 -14.13 -5.21
N PHE A 341 1.21 -13.75 -5.10
CA PHE A 341 0.38 -13.37 -6.25
C PHE A 341 0.91 -12.11 -6.93
N THR A 342 1.32 -11.12 -6.14
CA THR A 342 1.90 -9.87 -6.67
C THR A 342 3.16 -10.15 -7.48
N ILE A 343 4.03 -11.04 -7.00
CA ILE A 343 5.27 -11.43 -7.69
C ILE A 343 5.00 -12.14 -9.01
N TYR A 344 4.01 -13.04 -9.04
CA TYR A 344 3.60 -13.66 -10.29
C TYR A 344 3.20 -12.59 -11.33
N ILE A 345 2.38 -11.61 -10.94
CA ILE A 345 1.92 -10.53 -11.81
C ILE A 345 3.11 -9.70 -12.32
N LEU A 346 4.00 -9.28 -11.41
CA LEU A 346 5.18 -8.46 -11.75
C LEU A 346 6.10 -9.20 -12.74
N LEU A 347 6.43 -10.46 -12.48
CA LEU A 347 7.26 -11.28 -13.36
C LEU A 347 6.61 -11.47 -14.74
N ARG A 348 5.30 -11.74 -14.79
CA ARG A 348 4.56 -11.94 -16.05
C ARG A 348 4.48 -10.67 -16.89
N LEU A 349 4.37 -9.51 -16.24
CA LEU A 349 4.21 -8.22 -16.91
C LEU A 349 5.55 -7.49 -17.17
N GLY A 350 6.67 -8.06 -16.73
CA GLY A 350 8.02 -7.60 -17.08
C GLY A 350 8.77 -6.81 -16.00
N PHE A 351 8.19 -6.68 -14.82
CA PHE A 351 8.70 -5.93 -13.66
C PHE A 351 9.66 -6.79 -12.82
N LYS A 352 10.85 -7.04 -13.38
CA LYS A 352 11.83 -7.94 -12.76
C LYS A 352 12.50 -7.35 -11.53
N ALA A 353 12.77 -6.04 -11.51
CA ALA A 353 13.47 -5.41 -10.40
C ALA A 353 12.66 -5.47 -9.10
N GLU A 354 11.35 -5.27 -9.20
CA GLU A 354 10.41 -5.40 -8.09
C GLU A 354 10.33 -6.84 -7.59
N ALA A 355 10.28 -7.80 -8.52
CA ALA A 355 10.29 -9.21 -8.16
C ALA A 355 11.60 -9.63 -7.49
N ASP A 356 12.74 -9.19 -8.01
CA ASP A 356 14.06 -9.43 -7.42
C ASP A 356 14.13 -8.89 -5.98
N ALA A 357 13.70 -7.64 -5.76
CA ALA A 357 13.76 -7.00 -4.44
C ALA A 357 12.92 -7.74 -3.39
N TYR A 358 11.69 -8.12 -3.73
CA TYR A 358 10.86 -8.92 -2.82
C TYR A 358 11.44 -10.32 -2.59
N MET A 359 12.00 -10.95 -3.63
CA MET A 359 12.60 -12.27 -3.47
C MET A 359 13.83 -12.22 -2.56
N GLU A 360 14.64 -11.18 -2.63
CA GLU A 360 15.73 -10.93 -1.67
C GLU A 360 15.19 -10.77 -0.24
N PHE A 361 14.15 -9.94 -0.06
CA PHE A 361 13.46 -9.75 1.22
C PHE A 361 12.96 -11.05 1.86
N ILE A 362 12.24 -11.86 1.08
CA ILE A 362 11.61 -13.07 1.60
C ILE A 362 12.64 -14.17 1.81
N MET A 363 13.64 -14.31 0.92
CA MET A 363 14.70 -15.31 1.05
C MET A 363 15.55 -15.08 2.31
N GLU A 364 15.86 -13.82 2.65
CA GLU A 364 16.56 -13.49 3.89
C GLU A 364 15.77 -13.97 5.12
N ARG A 365 14.45 -13.69 5.16
CA ARG A 365 13.57 -14.13 6.26
C ARG A 365 13.40 -15.63 6.30
N PHE A 366 13.29 -16.25 5.14
CA PHE A 366 13.11 -17.69 4.99
C PHE A 366 14.28 -18.48 5.58
N VAL A 367 15.50 -17.93 5.52
CA VAL A 367 16.69 -18.52 6.13
C VAL A 367 16.76 -18.27 7.65
N HIS A 368 16.20 -17.16 8.15
CA HIS A 368 16.48 -16.68 9.51
C HIS A 368 15.28 -16.61 10.48
N SER A 369 14.03 -16.73 10.02
CA SER A 369 12.84 -16.34 10.79
C SER A 369 11.89 -17.51 11.11
N ARG A 370 12.40 -18.71 11.37
CA ARG A 370 11.56 -19.87 11.71
C ARG A 370 11.06 -19.84 13.15
N GLY A 371 9.85 -20.35 13.34
CA GLY A 371 9.26 -20.60 14.66
C GLY A 371 10.00 -21.70 15.43
N PRO A 372 9.78 -21.82 16.76
CA PRO A 372 10.39 -22.86 17.58
C PRO A 372 10.06 -24.29 17.13
N ASP A 373 8.91 -24.46 16.48
CA ASP A 373 8.42 -25.71 15.89
C ASP A 373 8.94 -25.96 14.46
N GLY A 374 9.69 -25.01 13.88
CA GLY A 374 10.17 -25.06 12.49
C GLY A 374 9.22 -24.42 11.48
N GLY A 375 8.03 -23.96 11.90
CA GLY A 375 7.05 -23.31 11.05
C GLY A 375 7.49 -21.92 10.55
N LEU A 376 6.86 -21.43 9.49
CA LEU A 376 7.08 -20.07 9.00
C LEU A 376 6.01 -19.12 9.55
N PRO A 377 6.38 -17.90 9.96
CA PRO A 377 5.42 -16.83 10.18
C PRO A 377 4.65 -16.55 8.89
N ILE A 378 3.32 -16.43 8.99
CA ILE A 378 2.46 -16.07 7.85
C ILE A 378 2.69 -14.63 7.39
N MET A 379 3.06 -13.76 8.33
CA MET A 379 3.15 -12.32 8.17
C MET A 379 4.50 -11.79 8.67
N PHE A 380 5.10 -10.87 7.91
CA PHE A 380 6.37 -10.23 8.26
C PHE A 380 6.24 -8.70 8.35
N THR A 381 6.97 -8.10 9.30
CA THR A 381 7.24 -6.66 9.27
C THR A 381 8.07 -6.30 8.03
N ILE A 382 7.82 -5.11 7.51
CA ILE A 382 8.57 -4.53 6.40
C ILE A 382 10.03 -4.19 6.78
N ARG A 383 10.37 -4.12 8.09
CA ARG A 383 11.66 -3.62 8.63
C ARG A 383 12.82 -4.60 8.85
N GLY A 384 12.75 -5.85 8.41
CA GLY A 384 13.93 -6.75 8.38
C GLY A 384 14.26 -7.44 9.71
N TYR A 385 15.22 -8.37 9.67
CA TYR A 385 15.74 -9.04 10.88
C TYR A 385 16.78 -8.17 11.60
N ARG A 386 16.56 -7.93 12.91
CA ARG A 386 17.31 -7.06 13.88
C ARG A 386 17.09 -5.55 13.82
N GLY A 387 15.85 -5.18 13.47
CA GLY A 387 15.07 -4.24 14.27
C GLY A 387 13.88 -4.91 14.98
N SER A 388 13.98 -6.21 15.30
CA SER A 388 12.84 -7.07 15.65
C SER A 388 12.16 -6.73 16.99
N SER A 389 10.82 -6.77 17.01
CA SER A 389 9.96 -7.10 18.18
C SER A 389 8.85 -8.02 17.66
N PRO A 390 8.10 -8.80 18.48
CA PRO A 390 6.80 -9.18 17.96
C PRO A 390 6.02 -7.88 17.74
N VAL A 391 5.55 -7.67 16.52
CA VAL A 391 4.50 -6.70 16.23
C VAL A 391 3.31 -7.08 17.11
N ARG A 392 3.17 -6.41 18.25
CA ARG A 392 2.01 -6.54 19.14
C ARG A 392 1.17 -5.28 19.03
N ILE A 393 0.55 -5.11 17.86
CA ILE A 393 -0.69 -4.34 17.75
C ILE A 393 -1.65 -5.15 16.88
N GLY A 394 -2.64 -5.78 17.53
CA GLY A 394 -3.96 -6.07 16.98
C GLY A 394 -4.17 -7.22 15.99
N ASN A 395 -3.16 -7.75 15.28
CA ASN A 395 -3.44 -8.76 14.26
C ASN A 395 -3.48 -10.20 14.83
N GLY A 396 -4.66 -10.61 15.30
CA GLY A 396 -4.92 -11.97 15.80
C GLY A 396 -4.64 -13.10 14.79
N ALA A 397 -4.55 -12.79 13.49
CA ALA A 397 -4.22 -13.77 12.47
C ALA A 397 -2.74 -14.20 12.47
N ALA A 398 -1.86 -13.44 13.12
CA ALA A 398 -0.44 -13.78 13.23
C ALA A 398 -0.17 -15.11 13.96
N PHE A 399 -1.14 -15.62 14.73
CA PHE A 399 -1.06 -16.90 15.44
C PHE A 399 -1.84 -18.03 14.75
N HIS A 400 -2.46 -17.77 13.60
CA HIS A 400 -3.15 -18.81 12.86
C HIS A 400 -2.14 -19.82 12.29
N GLN A 401 -2.58 -21.07 12.15
CA GLN A 401 -1.84 -22.07 11.38
C GLN A 401 -2.50 -22.15 10.00
N GLN A 402 -1.79 -21.67 8.99
CA GLN A 402 -2.19 -21.69 7.59
C GLN A 402 -1.14 -22.48 6.83
N PHE A 403 -1.53 -23.62 6.28
CA PHE A 403 -0.59 -24.50 5.59
C PHE A 403 -0.52 -24.20 4.09
N ASP A 404 -1.50 -23.47 3.55
CA ASP A 404 -1.51 -22.99 2.18
C ASP A 404 -0.30 -22.11 1.83
N ILE A 405 0.23 -21.35 2.80
CA ILE A 405 1.37 -20.44 2.62
C ILE A 405 2.61 -21.15 2.06
N TYR A 406 2.79 -22.44 2.37
CA TYR A 406 3.95 -23.20 1.91
C TYR A 406 3.88 -23.45 0.41
N GLY A 407 2.68 -23.75 -0.10
CA GLY A 407 2.44 -23.88 -1.53
C GLY A 407 2.62 -22.57 -2.28
N GLU A 408 2.05 -21.50 -1.74
CA GLU A 408 2.09 -20.16 -2.33
C GLU A 408 3.53 -19.64 -2.44
N LEU A 409 4.31 -19.82 -1.37
CA LEU A 409 5.72 -19.47 -1.35
C LEU A 409 6.54 -20.32 -2.33
N MET A 410 6.31 -21.63 -2.35
CA MET A 410 7.02 -22.52 -3.27
C MET A 410 6.68 -22.26 -4.73
N ASP A 411 5.45 -21.86 -5.04
CA ASP A 411 5.06 -21.43 -6.39
C ASP A 411 5.77 -20.13 -6.76
N ALA A 412 5.83 -19.14 -5.86
CA ALA A 412 6.60 -17.91 -6.07
C ALA A 412 8.09 -18.18 -6.31
N ILE A 413 8.74 -19.03 -5.51
CA ILE A 413 10.15 -19.43 -5.68
C ILE A 413 10.35 -20.12 -7.04
N TYR A 414 9.45 -21.03 -7.42
CA TYR A 414 9.52 -21.74 -8.69
C TYR A 414 9.37 -20.80 -9.89
N LEU A 415 8.41 -19.88 -9.83
CA LEU A 415 8.17 -18.88 -10.87
C LEU A 415 9.34 -17.90 -10.98
N TYR A 416 9.90 -17.46 -9.85
CA TYR A 416 11.11 -16.65 -9.83
C TYR A 416 12.30 -17.38 -10.46
N ASN A 417 12.51 -18.66 -10.15
CA ASN A 417 13.53 -19.48 -10.81
C ASN A 417 13.31 -19.62 -12.33
N LYS A 418 12.05 -19.57 -12.77
CA LYS A 418 11.66 -19.73 -14.18
C LYS A 418 11.79 -18.43 -14.99
N TYR A 419 11.41 -17.29 -14.43
CA TYR A 419 11.29 -16.01 -15.16
C TYR A 419 12.20 -14.89 -14.64
N GLY A 420 12.63 -14.97 -13.38
CA GLY A 420 13.56 -14.08 -12.70
C GLY A 420 14.98 -14.66 -12.70
N LYS A 421 15.57 -14.83 -11.50
CA LYS A 421 16.93 -15.34 -11.32
C LYS A 421 16.97 -16.80 -10.87
N PRO A 422 18.05 -17.54 -11.20
CA PRO A 422 18.31 -18.85 -10.62
C PRO A 422 18.30 -18.86 -9.09
N VAL A 423 17.69 -19.89 -8.51
CA VAL A 423 17.71 -20.11 -7.05
C VAL A 423 19.14 -20.45 -6.58
N PRO A 424 19.70 -19.73 -5.60
CA PRO A 424 21.02 -20.04 -5.02
C PRO A 424 21.02 -21.29 -4.13
N TRP A 425 22.22 -21.79 -3.82
CA TRP A 425 22.41 -22.96 -2.95
C TRP A 425 21.84 -22.78 -1.54
N ASP A 426 22.08 -21.64 -0.88
CA ASP A 426 21.60 -21.43 0.49
C ASP A 426 20.07 -21.36 0.57
N VAL A 427 19.44 -20.79 -0.45
CA VAL A 427 17.99 -20.78 -0.59
C VAL A 427 17.47 -22.20 -0.83
N TRP A 428 18.14 -23.00 -1.66
CA TRP A 428 17.79 -24.40 -1.84
C TRP A 428 17.87 -25.22 -0.54
N LYS A 429 18.91 -25.01 0.28
CA LYS A 429 18.98 -25.65 1.61
C LYS A 429 17.77 -25.30 2.47
N ALA A 430 17.40 -24.03 2.52
CA ALA A 430 16.23 -23.58 3.27
C ALA A 430 14.91 -24.16 2.70
N VAL A 431 14.79 -24.28 1.38
CA VAL A 431 13.64 -24.92 0.72
C VAL A 431 13.51 -26.37 1.16
N ARG A 432 14.63 -27.12 1.22
CA ARG A 432 14.60 -28.52 1.69
C ARG A 432 14.12 -28.63 3.11
N GLU A 433 14.68 -27.83 4.01
CA GLU A 433 14.31 -27.87 5.41
C GLU A 433 12.82 -27.53 5.62
N ILE A 434 12.25 -26.67 4.78
CA ILE A 434 10.83 -26.31 4.86
C ILE A 434 9.94 -27.39 4.28
N LEU A 435 10.29 -28.00 3.16
CA LEU A 435 9.53 -29.14 2.67
C LEU A 435 9.64 -30.36 3.60
N ASP A 436 10.77 -30.50 4.30
CA ASP A 436 10.94 -31.50 5.36
C ASP A 436 10.07 -31.19 6.59
N TYR A 437 9.87 -29.92 6.94
CA TYR A 437 8.85 -29.52 7.93
C TYR A 437 7.43 -29.78 7.41
N VAL A 438 7.13 -29.48 6.14
CA VAL A 438 5.80 -29.73 5.57
C VAL A 438 5.45 -31.22 5.64
N LEU A 439 6.42 -32.13 5.51
CA LEU A 439 6.19 -33.57 5.74
C LEU A 439 5.64 -33.89 7.13
N THR A 440 5.96 -33.09 8.17
CA THR A 440 5.54 -33.36 9.55
C THR A 440 4.13 -32.86 9.86
N ILE A 441 3.54 -32.04 9.00
CA ILE A 441 2.22 -31.41 9.22
C ILE A 441 1.17 -31.83 8.19
N LEU A 442 1.46 -32.83 7.34
CA LEU A 442 0.60 -33.26 6.24
C LEU A 442 -0.82 -33.64 6.65
N ASP A 443 -0.95 -34.25 7.83
CA ASP A 443 -2.19 -34.79 8.38
C ASP A 443 -2.81 -33.88 9.45
N ASP A 444 -2.23 -32.68 9.64
CA ASP A 444 -2.72 -31.71 10.61
C ASP A 444 -3.79 -30.80 9.97
N PRO A 445 -4.86 -30.44 10.70
CA PRO A 445 -5.86 -29.51 10.22
C PRO A 445 -5.38 -28.05 10.39
N ASP A 446 -5.81 -27.16 9.48
CA ASP A 446 -5.37 -25.76 9.42
C ASP A 446 -6.56 -24.79 9.36
N MET A 447 -6.31 -23.50 9.19
CA MET A 447 -7.34 -22.45 9.10
C MET A 447 -7.59 -21.91 7.67
N SER A 448 -6.86 -22.44 6.68
CA SER A 448 -6.93 -22.07 5.27
C SER A 448 -6.79 -20.58 4.95
N ILE A 449 -6.97 -20.24 3.68
CA ILE A 449 -6.86 -18.90 3.11
C ILE A 449 -7.84 -17.90 3.73
N TRP A 450 -9.03 -18.36 4.14
CA TRP A 450 -10.08 -17.53 4.72
C TRP A 450 -9.96 -17.31 6.23
N GLU A 451 -8.96 -17.91 6.87
CA GLU A 451 -8.68 -17.73 8.30
C GLU A 451 -9.91 -18.10 9.17
N VAL A 452 -10.51 -19.25 8.88
CA VAL A 452 -11.77 -19.68 9.52
C VAL A 452 -11.51 -19.89 11.02
N ARG A 453 -11.99 -18.94 11.83
CA ARG A 453 -11.76 -18.94 13.27
C ARG A 453 -12.45 -20.14 13.94
N ASN A 454 -11.75 -20.75 14.90
CA ASN A 454 -12.25 -21.77 15.84
C ASN A 454 -12.64 -23.14 15.26
N ASN A 455 -12.35 -23.42 13.98
CA ASN A 455 -12.62 -24.74 13.41
C ASN A 455 -11.52 -25.14 12.43
N LYS A 456 -10.43 -25.71 12.96
CA LYS A 456 -9.36 -26.25 12.11
C LYS A 456 -9.90 -27.48 11.38
N GLN A 457 -9.71 -27.54 10.08
CA GLN A 457 -10.19 -28.61 9.22
C GLN A 457 -9.15 -28.94 8.15
N HIS A 458 -9.36 -30.04 7.42
CA HIS A 458 -8.59 -30.34 6.22
C HIS A 458 -9.23 -29.62 5.04
N PHE A 459 -8.85 -28.36 4.86
CA PHE A 459 -9.37 -27.54 3.76
C PHE A 459 -8.80 -28.01 2.42
N THR A 460 -9.68 -28.17 1.43
CA THR A 460 -9.31 -28.63 0.08
C THR A 460 -8.28 -27.69 -0.56
N TYR A 461 -8.44 -26.37 -0.39
CA TYR A 461 -7.47 -25.38 -0.85
C TYR A 461 -6.09 -25.59 -0.22
N SER A 462 -6.03 -25.74 1.10
CA SER A 462 -4.77 -25.94 1.82
C SER A 462 -4.06 -27.23 1.38
N GLN A 463 -4.81 -28.31 1.18
CA GLN A 463 -4.27 -29.58 0.69
C GLN A 463 -3.74 -29.46 -0.75
N ILE A 464 -4.45 -28.75 -1.64
CA ILE A 464 -3.93 -28.44 -2.99
C ILE A 464 -2.63 -27.64 -2.90
N MET A 465 -2.54 -26.66 -1.99
CA MET A 465 -1.33 -25.85 -1.85
C MET A 465 -0.18 -26.63 -1.20
N LEU A 466 -0.43 -27.55 -0.28
CA LEU A 466 0.59 -28.48 0.21
C LEU A 466 1.11 -29.40 -0.92
N TRP A 467 0.22 -29.87 -1.80
CA TRP A 467 0.62 -30.57 -3.02
C TRP A 467 1.52 -29.70 -3.91
N VAL A 468 1.17 -28.42 -4.10
CA VAL A 468 1.98 -27.45 -4.85
C VAL A 468 3.37 -27.33 -4.24
N ALA A 469 3.49 -27.28 -2.91
CA ALA A 469 4.77 -27.16 -2.23
C ALA A 469 5.75 -28.28 -2.66
N PHE A 470 5.31 -29.54 -2.62
CA PHE A 470 6.13 -30.67 -3.05
C PHE A 470 6.34 -30.73 -4.56
N ASP A 471 5.30 -30.51 -5.37
CA ASP A 471 5.46 -30.52 -6.83
C ASP A 471 6.49 -29.48 -7.29
N ARG A 472 6.44 -28.25 -6.76
CA ARG A 472 7.40 -27.19 -7.09
C ARG A 472 8.79 -27.50 -6.55
N GLY A 473 8.90 -28.08 -5.36
CA GLY A 473 10.17 -28.55 -4.79
C GLY A 473 10.86 -29.59 -5.67
N LEU A 474 10.11 -30.61 -6.12
CA LEU A 474 10.61 -31.66 -7.01
C LEU A 474 11.00 -31.11 -8.39
N ARG A 475 10.16 -30.28 -9.00
CA ARG A 475 10.48 -29.63 -10.29
C ARG A 475 11.70 -28.74 -10.20
N LEU A 476 11.90 -28.06 -9.07
CA LEU A 476 13.09 -27.24 -8.84
C LEU A 476 14.34 -28.11 -8.71
N ALA A 477 14.25 -29.20 -7.94
CA ALA A 477 15.34 -30.17 -7.79
C ALA A 477 15.79 -30.72 -9.16
N ASP A 478 14.83 -31.17 -9.97
CA ASP A 478 15.11 -31.78 -11.27
C ASP A 478 15.67 -30.75 -12.26
N LYS A 479 15.06 -29.55 -12.34
CA LYS A 479 15.48 -28.50 -13.28
C LYS A 479 16.89 -27.97 -13.01
N ARG A 480 17.35 -28.03 -11.76
CA ARG A 480 18.65 -27.50 -11.33
C ARG A 480 19.66 -28.60 -10.99
N CYS A 481 19.27 -29.87 -11.09
CA CYS A 481 20.04 -31.01 -10.60
C CYS A 481 20.47 -30.85 -9.12
N PHE A 482 19.59 -30.29 -8.29
CA PHE A 482 19.92 -30.06 -6.89
C PHE A 482 19.86 -31.34 -6.04
N PRO A 483 20.78 -31.52 -5.07
CA PRO A 483 20.70 -32.60 -4.10
C PRO A 483 19.42 -32.56 -3.26
N CYS A 484 18.62 -33.62 -3.33
CA CYS A 484 17.37 -33.80 -2.60
C CYS A 484 17.37 -35.17 -1.89
N PRO A 485 17.89 -35.26 -0.65
CA PRO A 485 17.98 -36.54 0.08
C PRO A 485 16.61 -37.18 0.34
N ASN A 486 15.59 -36.38 0.67
CA ASN A 486 14.22 -36.84 0.94
C ASN A 486 13.34 -36.91 -0.32
N ARG A 487 13.92 -36.97 -1.53
CA ARG A 487 13.18 -36.91 -2.80
C ARG A 487 12.04 -37.95 -2.88
N ALA A 488 12.30 -39.18 -2.43
CA ALA A 488 11.31 -40.24 -2.42
C ALA A 488 10.10 -39.90 -1.52
N LYS A 489 10.35 -39.38 -0.31
CA LYS A 489 9.30 -38.95 0.63
C LYS A 489 8.48 -37.79 0.07
N TRP A 490 9.14 -36.84 -0.60
CA TRP A 490 8.43 -35.71 -1.24
C TRP A 490 7.53 -36.17 -2.39
N MET A 491 7.97 -37.16 -3.18
CA MET A 491 7.13 -37.75 -4.22
C MET A 491 5.94 -38.49 -3.63
N GLU A 492 6.16 -39.30 -2.60
CA GLU A 492 5.10 -40.02 -1.88
C GLU A 492 4.08 -39.06 -1.26
N ALA A 493 4.54 -37.99 -0.60
CA ALA A 493 3.68 -36.96 -0.04
C ALA A 493 2.85 -36.26 -1.14
N ARG A 494 3.50 -35.81 -2.23
CA ARG A 494 2.80 -35.20 -3.37
C ARG A 494 1.69 -36.12 -3.90
N ASP A 495 2.00 -37.38 -4.15
CA ASP A 495 1.04 -38.30 -4.78
C ASP A 495 -0.09 -38.66 -3.80
N SER A 496 0.23 -38.86 -2.52
CA SER A 496 -0.76 -39.17 -1.48
C SER A 496 -1.74 -38.01 -1.24
N ILE A 497 -1.25 -36.76 -1.22
CA ILE A 497 -2.11 -35.58 -1.09
C ILE A 497 -3.03 -35.45 -2.31
N TYR A 498 -2.51 -35.74 -3.52
CA TYR A 498 -3.30 -35.70 -4.74
C TYR A 498 -4.50 -36.63 -4.67
N GLU A 499 -4.26 -37.91 -4.38
CA GLU A 499 -5.32 -38.91 -4.25
C GLU A 499 -6.30 -38.53 -3.14
N ARG A 500 -5.80 -38.08 -1.97
CA ARG A 500 -6.63 -37.64 -0.86
C ARG A 500 -7.58 -36.50 -1.24
N VAL A 501 -7.10 -35.49 -1.96
CA VAL A 501 -7.96 -34.39 -2.44
C VAL A 501 -9.00 -34.90 -3.44
N MET A 502 -8.62 -35.82 -4.34
CA MET A 502 -9.55 -36.36 -5.32
C MET A 502 -10.62 -37.25 -4.70
N GLU A 503 -10.28 -38.00 -3.65
CA GLU A 503 -11.20 -38.91 -2.94
C GLU A 503 -12.08 -38.18 -1.91
N GLN A 504 -11.47 -37.31 -1.09
CA GLN A 504 -12.14 -36.68 0.06
C GLN A 504 -12.57 -35.23 -0.20
N GLY A 505 -11.91 -34.54 -1.12
CA GLY A 505 -12.24 -33.17 -1.51
C GLY A 505 -13.36 -33.09 -2.56
N TYR A 506 -13.61 -34.17 -3.32
CA TYR A 506 -14.70 -34.23 -4.29
C TYR A 506 -15.95 -34.87 -3.68
N ASN A 507 -17.11 -34.25 -3.89
CA ASN A 507 -18.41 -34.79 -3.53
C ASN A 507 -19.08 -35.38 -4.79
N GLU A 508 -19.27 -36.69 -4.82
CA GLU A 508 -19.88 -37.39 -5.96
C GLU A 508 -21.37 -37.09 -6.15
N GLU A 509 -22.09 -36.84 -5.06
CA GLU A 509 -23.53 -36.52 -5.08
C GLU A 509 -23.76 -35.12 -5.65
N MET A 510 -23.03 -34.13 -5.12
CA MET A 510 -23.09 -32.74 -5.59
C MET A 510 -22.30 -32.52 -6.89
N LYS A 511 -21.43 -33.46 -7.26
CA LYS A 511 -20.52 -33.42 -8.42
C LYS A 511 -19.59 -32.20 -8.45
N CYS A 512 -19.11 -31.78 -7.28
CA CYS A 512 -18.23 -30.63 -7.14
C CYS A 512 -17.20 -30.84 -6.02
N PHE A 513 -16.16 -30.00 -5.98
CA PHE A 513 -15.24 -29.97 -4.85
C PHE A 513 -15.82 -29.18 -3.68
N VAL A 514 -15.55 -29.65 -2.46
CA VAL A 514 -16.04 -29.06 -1.20
C VAL A 514 -14.95 -28.25 -0.50
N GLN A 515 -15.35 -27.33 0.38
CA GLN A 515 -14.43 -26.46 1.12
C GLN A 515 -13.42 -27.26 1.96
N SER A 516 -13.89 -28.27 2.68
CA SER A 516 -13.06 -29.12 3.55
C SER A 516 -13.59 -30.55 3.57
N PHE A 517 -12.73 -31.49 3.94
CA PHE A 517 -13.08 -32.92 3.99
C PHE A 517 -14.17 -33.21 5.03
N GLU A 518 -14.18 -32.42 6.11
CA GLU A 518 -15.17 -32.51 7.20
C GLU A 518 -16.51 -31.87 6.83
N SER A 519 -16.52 -30.85 5.96
CA SER A 519 -17.72 -30.08 5.60
C SER A 519 -18.19 -30.42 4.18
N ARG A 520 -18.70 -31.64 4.00
CA ARG A 520 -19.04 -32.27 2.70
C ARG A 520 -20.08 -31.56 1.84
N THR A 521 -20.77 -30.54 2.33
CA THR A 521 -21.78 -29.77 1.57
C THR A 521 -21.42 -28.29 1.41
N MET A 522 -20.31 -27.85 2.01
CA MET A 522 -19.89 -26.45 1.94
C MET A 522 -19.04 -26.23 0.69
N LEU A 523 -19.36 -25.19 -0.08
CA LEU A 523 -18.65 -24.82 -1.30
C LEU A 523 -17.64 -23.72 -1.04
N ASP A 524 -16.56 -23.69 -1.83
CA ASP A 524 -15.53 -22.66 -1.75
C ASP A 524 -14.94 -22.34 -3.12
N SER A 525 -14.98 -21.06 -3.51
CA SER A 525 -14.42 -20.59 -4.78
C SER A 525 -12.89 -20.59 -4.83
N SER A 526 -12.20 -20.67 -3.68
CA SER A 526 -10.73 -20.74 -3.62
C SER A 526 -10.18 -21.94 -4.40
N ILE A 527 -10.97 -23.02 -4.54
CA ILE A 527 -10.62 -24.23 -5.29
C ILE A 527 -10.41 -23.95 -6.79
N LEU A 528 -10.92 -22.82 -7.31
CA LEU A 528 -10.69 -22.40 -8.69
C LEU A 528 -9.20 -22.13 -9.02
N ILE A 529 -8.33 -22.09 -8.01
CA ILE A 529 -6.87 -22.07 -8.19
C ILE A 529 -6.34 -23.36 -8.83
N ALA A 530 -7.03 -24.50 -8.68
CA ALA A 530 -6.50 -25.83 -8.98
C ALA A 530 -5.96 -25.98 -10.43
N PRO A 531 -6.64 -25.46 -11.48
CA PRO A 531 -6.09 -25.50 -12.83
C PRO A 531 -4.90 -24.54 -13.02
N LEU A 532 -4.89 -23.41 -12.33
CA LEU A 532 -3.81 -22.42 -12.44
C LEU A 532 -2.49 -22.95 -11.88
N VAL A 533 -2.55 -23.82 -10.86
CA VAL A 533 -1.38 -24.49 -10.29
C VAL A 533 -1.09 -25.87 -10.90
N PHE A 534 -1.87 -26.26 -11.91
CA PHE A 534 -1.78 -27.55 -12.62
C PHE A 534 -2.12 -28.79 -11.77
N PHE A 535 -2.96 -28.62 -10.75
CA PHE A 535 -3.49 -29.73 -9.96
C PHE A 535 -4.52 -30.53 -10.77
N ILE A 536 -5.46 -29.85 -11.42
CA ILE A 536 -6.50 -30.47 -12.25
C ILE A 536 -6.54 -29.85 -13.64
N SER A 537 -6.94 -30.63 -14.64
CA SER A 537 -7.18 -30.10 -15.99
C SER A 537 -8.35 -29.12 -15.95
N PRO A 538 -8.27 -27.96 -16.62
CA PRO A 538 -9.39 -27.02 -16.70
C PRO A 538 -10.61 -27.61 -17.43
N CYS A 539 -10.43 -28.72 -18.17
CA CYS A 539 -11.51 -29.43 -18.86
C CYS A 539 -11.92 -30.73 -18.15
N ASP A 540 -11.44 -30.99 -16.92
CA ASP A 540 -11.85 -32.18 -16.17
C ASP A 540 -13.34 -32.09 -15.82
N PRO A 541 -14.16 -33.12 -16.12
CA PRO A 541 -15.59 -33.11 -15.82
C PRO A 541 -15.91 -32.84 -14.34
N ARG A 542 -15.03 -33.23 -13.41
CA ARG A 542 -15.18 -32.99 -11.96
C ARG A 542 -15.02 -31.51 -11.58
N PHE A 543 -14.45 -30.70 -12.48
CA PHE A 543 -14.22 -29.27 -12.26
C PHE A 543 -15.18 -28.38 -13.07
N LEU A 544 -15.85 -28.92 -14.10
CA LEU A 544 -16.75 -28.17 -14.98
C LEU A 544 -18.21 -28.12 -14.50
N ASN A 545 -18.61 -29.01 -13.58
CA ASN A 545 -19.99 -29.01 -13.10
C ASN A 545 -20.24 -27.79 -12.21
N HIS A 546 -21.25 -27.01 -12.59
CA HIS A 546 -21.75 -25.81 -11.91
C HIS A 546 -23.01 -26.10 -11.11
#